data_AF-A0A4U9HB09-F1
#
_entry.id   AF-A0A4U9HB09-F1
#
_cell.length_a   1.000
_cell.length_b   1.000
_cell.length_c   1.000
_cell.angle_alpha   90.00
_cell.angle_beta   90.00
_cell.angle_gamma   90.00
#
_symmetry.space_group_name_H-M   'P 1'
#
loop_
_entity.id
_entity.type
_entity.pdbx_description
1 polymer ?
#
loop_
_entity_poly.entity_id
_entity_poly.type
_entity_poly.pdbx_seq_one_letter_code
_entity_poly.pdbx_strand_id
1 'polypeptide(L)'
;MTASSVSAHDRQRAIAAALGKTPFDLLLTNARIVDMATGEIRPADVGIVGVLIASVHPCGAFSAAHDTQDLNGAYLSPGLIDTHVHVESSHLPPARYAEIVVAQGTTTIFWDPHELANVLGVAGVRYAIDASRDLPLRVICAAPSSVPSTPGLEMSGADFAGQEMETMLGWPEVAGVAEVMDMHGVLNGSERMVEILNAGLNSGKLIEGHARGLSGAELQAYLAAGVTSDHELTSADDALEKLRAGLTLEIRGSHPYLLPDIVAALKTLPHLSSQITVCTDDVPPDMLLEKGGVIALLNLLIAHGLPATDALRMATLNAAIRLQRNDLGLIAAGRRADLVVFDSLEQLCARRVYVSGRCSAQNGKMLTPVAANPQLCVPRDTLRLPPPTPEAFVLKVAGIKHGQATLRHIKGARFTQWGETTVEVRDGQVQLPAGFSLIWVQHRHGRHPAAPQLALLEGWGELRGAIATSYSHDSHNLVVLGRDPQDMAVAADALIASGGGMALSQNGEILAQVAMPIAGMLSDLPPAELAQQFKNLRDLSARIADWETALPGLQSHRGHLSGLQRRAAPDRPRPDRRHHAADCRSADRLLGNPGLKINIIMMIDTRPPRCG
;
A
#
# COMPACT_ATOMS: atom_id res chain seq x y z
N MET A 1 -5.23 14.58 -15.48
CA MET A 1 -5.94 14.12 -16.67
C MET A 1 -5.08 14.36 -17.91
N THR A 2 -4.24 13.39 -18.28
CA THR A 2 -3.89 13.14 -19.69
C THR A 2 -4.81 12.04 -20.23
N ALA A 3 -6.09 12.08 -19.86
CA ALA A 3 -7.08 11.34 -20.62
C ALA A 3 -7.10 12.03 -21.99
N SER A 4 -6.50 11.38 -22.99
CA SER A 4 -6.81 11.68 -24.39
C SER A 4 -8.33 11.82 -24.47
N SER A 5 -8.78 13.07 -24.60
CA SER A 5 -10.19 13.37 -24.77
C SER A 5 -10.56 12.69 -26.07
N VAL A 6 -11.55 11.79 -26.01
CA VAL A 6 -11.97 11.07 -27.21
C VAL A 6 -12.42 12.12 -28.22
N SER A 7 -11.70 12.21 -29.35
CA SER A 7 -11.95 13.24 -30.34
C SER A 7 -13.34 13.06 -30.95
N ALA A 8 -13.92 14.15 -31.47
CA ALA A 8 -15.20 14.07 -32.19
C ALA A 8 -15.10 13.09 -33.37
N HIS A 9 -13.94 13.04 -34.03
CA HIS A 9 -13.65 12.12 -35.11
C HIS A 9 -13.66 10.66 -34.65
N ASP A 10 -13.01 10.33 -33.53
CA ASP A 10 -13.00 8.96 -32.99
C ASP A 10 -14.41 8.53 -32.57
N ARG A 11 -15.22 9.44 -32.02
CA ARG A 11 -16.64 9.16 -31.71
C ARG A 11 -17.44 8.87 -32.96
N GLN A 12 -17.29 9.66 -34.02
CA GLN A 12 -17.97 9.42 -35.30
C GLN A 12 -17.59 8.06 -35.89
N ARG A 13 -16.30 7.70 -35.84
CA ARG A 13 -15.81 6.38 -36.29
C ARG A 13 -16.40 5.26 -35.44
N ALA A 14 -16.40 5.38 -34.12
CA ALA A 14 -16.98 4.39 -33.22
C ALA A 14 -18.49 4.19 -33.47
N ILE A 15 -19.25 5.27 -33.68
CA ILE A 15 -20.68 5.21 -34.03
C ILE A 15 -20.87 4.51 -35.38
N ALA A 16 -20.09 4.87 -36.41
CA ALA A 16 -20.18 4.25 -37.72
C ALA A 16 -19.87 2.74 -37.66
N ALA A 17 -18.87 2.34 -36.90
CA ALA A 17 -18.51 0.94 -36.71
C ALA A 17 -19.57 0.15 -35.93
N ALA A 18 -20.12 0.73 -34.86
CA ALA A 18 -21.22 0.12 -34.11
C ALA A 18 -22.50 -0.06 -34.96
N LEU A 19 -22.70 0.78 -35.98
CA LEU A 19 -23.78 0.68 -36.96
C LEU A 19 -23.42 -0.24 -38.16
N GLY A 20 -22.24 -0.87 -38.17
CA GLY A 20 -21.79 -1.74 -39.26
C GLY A 20 -21.39 -1.02 -40.55
N LYS A 21 -21.24 0.30 -40.53
CA LYS A 21 -20.91 1.11 -41.72
C LYS A 21 -19.42 1.13 -42.04
N THR A 22 -18.58 0.91 -41.04
CA THR A 22 -17.12 0.86 -41.14
C THR A 22 -16.58 -0.29 -40.30
N PRO A 23 -15.40 -0.84 -40.61
CA PRO A 23 -14.79 -1.88 -39.77
C PRO A 23 -14.43 -1.34 -38.38
N PHE A 24 -14.37 -2.23 -37.39
CA PHE A 24 -13.70 -1.95 -36.10
C PHE A 24 -12.18 -1.88 -36.30
N ASP A 25 -11.46 -1.22 -35.38
CA ASP A 25 -10.00 -1.29 -35.34
C ASP A 25 -9.54 -2.65 -34.82
N LEU A 26 -10.21 -3.14 -33.77
CA LEU A 26 -9.99 -4.43 -33.16
C LEU A 26 -11.32 -5.09 -32.81
N LEU A 27 -11.51 -6.35 -33.20
CA LEU A 27 -12.64 -7.18 -32.80
C LEU A 27 -12.14 -8.35 -31.93
N LEU A 28 -12.59 -8.39 -30.68
CA LEU A 28 -12.36 -9.51 -29.78
C LEU A 28 -13.55 -10.47 -29.90
N THR A 29 -13.31 -11.69 -30.38
CA THR A 29 -14.38 -12.67 -30.63
C THR A 29 -14.39 -13.81 -29.60
N ASN A 30 -15.55 -14.44 -29.43
CA ASN A 30 -15.78 -15.60 -28.56
C ASN A 30 -15.36 -15.34 -27.11
N ALA A 31 -15.65 -14.15 -26.57
CA ALA A 31 -15.37 -13.82 -25.18
C ALA A 31 -16.49 -14.34 -24.26
N ARG A 32 -16.15 -14.72 -23.03
CA ARG A 32 -17.09 -14.79 -21.90
C ARG A 32 -16.95 -13.51 -21.08
N ILE A 33 -17.82 -12.53 -21.30
CA ILE A 33 -17.79 -11.27 -20.56
C ILE A 33 -18.22 -11.54 -19.12
N VAL A 34 -17.39 -11.12 -18.17
CA VAL A 34 -17.78 -10.96 -16.77
C VAL A 34 -18.48 -9.61 -16.66
N ASP A 35 -19.82 -9.62 -16.66
CA ASP A 35 -20.62 -8.41 -16.76
C ASP A 35 -20.81 -7.78 -15.37
N MET A 36 -20.07 -6.70 -15.09
CA MET A 36 -20.10 -6.07 -13.76
C MET A 36 -21.46 -5.45 -13.41
N ALA A 37 -22.27 -5.12 -14.43
CA ALA A 37 -23.58 -4.50 -14.22
C ALA A 37 -24.63 -5.53 -13.81
N THR A 38 -24.63 -6.73 -14.41
CA THR A 38 -25.63 -7.78 -14.11
C THR A 38 -25.11 -8.86 -13.16
N GLY A 39 -23.78 -9.02 -13.04
CA GLY A 39 -23.14 -10.13 -12.35
C GLY A 39 -23.10 -11.43 -13.16
N GLU A 40 -23.53 -11.41 -14.42
CA GLU A 40 -23.56 -12.60 -15.28
C GLU A 40 -22.19 -12.84 -15.95
N ILE A 41 -21.97 -14.11 -16.32
CA ILE A 41 -20.93 -14.49 -17.26
C ILE A 41 -21.64 -14.84 -18.57
N ARG A 42 -21.45 -14.04 -19.62
CA ARG A 42 -22.21 -14.18 -20.87
C ARG A 42 -21.32 -14.16 -22.12
N PRO A 43 -21.65 -14.93 -23.16
CA PRO A 43 -20.93 -14.89 -24.43
C PRO A 43 -21.21 -13.58 -25.17
N ALA A 44 -20.17 -12.94 -25.70
CA ALA A 44 -20.28 -11.78 -26.58
C ALA A 44 -18.97 -11.52 -27.32
N ASP A 45 -19.08 -10.77 -28.42
CA ASP A 45 -17.93 -10.17 -29.09
C ASP A 45 -17.84 -8.68 -28.73
N VAL A 46 -16.63 -8.13 -28.74
CA VAL A 46 -16.34 -6.73 -28.37
C VAL A 46 -15.61 -6.04 -29.51
N GLY A 47 -16.27 -5.04 -30.11
CA GLY A 47 -15.70 -4.20 -31.16
C GLY A 47 -15.12 -2.91 -30.59
N ILE A 48 -13.88 -2.59 -30.96
CA ILE A 48 -13.09 -1.46 -30.44
C ILE A 48 -12.71 -0.53 -31.60
N VAL A 49 -12.79 0.78 -31.36
CA VAL A 49 -12.32 1.84 -32.27
C VAL A 49 -11.50 2.85 -31.49
N GLY A 50 -10.24 3.02 -31.86
CA GLY A 50 -9.26 3.79 -31.10
C GLY A 50 -9.25 3.34 -29.63
N VAL A 51 -9.56 4.27 -28.72
CA VAL A 51 -9.59 4.01 -27.28
C VAL A 51 -10.95 3.53 -26.75
N LEU A 52 -11.98 3.50 -27.59
CA LEU A 52 -13.35 3.22 -27.19
C LEU A 52 -13.74 1.76 -27.48
N ILE A 53 -14.47 1.18 -26.54
CA ILE A 53 -15.38 0.08 -26.84
C ILE A 53 -16.52 0.68 -27.68
N ALA A 54 -16.56 0.36 -28.97
CA ALA A 54 -17.59 0.84 -29.87
C ALA A 54 -18.87 0.00 -29.74
N SER A 55 -18.74 -1.31 -29.50
CA SER A 55 -19.87 -2.23 -29.42
C SER A 55 -19.58 -3.44 -28.55
N VAL A 56 -20.61 -3.94 -27.86
CA VAL A 56 -20.66 -5.25 -27.20
C VAL A 56 -21.90 -5.95 -27.75
N HIS A 57 -21.73 -7.06 -28.45
CA HIS A 57 -22.79 -7.64 -29.27
C HIS A 57 -22.77 -9.19 -29.25
N PRO A 58 -23.86 -9.86 -29.69
CA PRO A 58 -23.87 -11.31 -29.82
C PRO A 58 -22.74 -11.82 -30.70
N CYS A 59 -22.16 -12.97 -30.37
CA CYS A 59 -21.07 -13.57 -31.13
C CYS A 59 -21.43 -13.72 -32.61
N GLY A 60 -20.52 -13.29 -33.50
CA GLY A 60 -20.69 -13.38 -34.94
C GLY A 60 -21.63 -12.35 -35.57
N ALA A 61 -22.18 -11.40 -34.81
CA ALA A 61 -23.03 -10.34 -35.36
C ALA A 61 -22.27 -9.39 -36.31
N PHE A 62 -20.96 -9.22 -36.10
CA PHE A 62 -20.07 -8.45 -36.97
C PHE A 62 -18.81 -9.26 -37.29
N SER A 63 -18.26 -9.05 -38.49
CA SER A 63 -16.99 -9.65 -38.92
C SER A 63 -15.99 -8.65 -39.53
N ALA A 64 -16.44 -7.42 -39.82
CA ALA A 64 -15.59 -6.39 -40.39
C ALA A 64 -14.73 -5.71 -39.31
N ALA A 65 -13.43 -5.99 -39.31
CA ALA A 65 -12.43 -5.34 -38.47
C ALA A 65 -11.06 -5.31 -39.16
N HIS A 66 -10.19 -4.39 -38.74
CA HIS A 66 -8.80 -4.34 -39.20
C HIS A 66 -7.94 -5.44 -38.55
N ASP A 67 -8.18 -5.74 -37.27
CA ASP A 67 -7.63 -6.87 -36.55
C ASP A 67 -8.74 -7.65 -35.83
N THR A 68 -8.66 -8.98 -35.85
CA THR A 68 -9.62 -9.86 -35.19
C THR A 68 -8.86 -10.86 -34.33
N GLN A 69 -9.21 -10.92 -33.04
CA GLN A 69 -8.55 -11.79 -32.06
C GLN A 69 -9.57 -12.69 -31.38
N ASP A 70 -9.44 -13.99 -31.63
CA ASP A 70 -10.26 -15.02 -30.98
C ASP A 70 -9.78 -15.26 -29.54
N LEU A 71 -10.66 -15.01 -28.57
CA LEU A 71 -10.41 -15.25 -27.16
C LEU A 71 -10.68 -16.71 -26.76
N ASN A 72 -11.18 -17.56 -27.66
CA ASN A 72 -11.37 -19.00 -27.45
C ASN A 72 -12.19 -19.33 -26.19
N GLY A 73 -13.22 -18.53 -25.90
CA GLY A 73 -14.03 -18.69 -24.69
C GLY A 73 -13.32 -18.24 -23.41
N ALA A 74 -12.20 -17.52 -23.46
CA ALA A 74 -11.60 -16.92 -22.27
C ALA A 74 -12.53 -15.88 -21.63
N TYR A 75 -12.32 -15.60 -20.35
CA TYR A 75 -13.07 -14.59 -19.62
C TYR A 75 -12.52 -13.20 -19.93
N LEU A 76 -13.40 -12.24 -20.18
CA LEU A 76 -13.06 -10.85 -20.43
C LEU A 76 -13.64 -9.99 -19.31
N SER A 77 -12.78 -9.21 -18.65
CA SER A 77 -13.12 -8.27 -17.57
C SER A 77 -12.62 -6.87 -17.94
N PRO A 78 -13.22 -5.80 -17.39
CA PRO A 78 -12.54 -4.50 -17.37
C PRO A 78 -11.16 -4.63 -16.71
N GLY A 79 -10.21 -3.80 -17.14
CA GLY A 79 -8.90 -3.72 -16.51
C GLY A 79 -9.02 -3.36 -15.03
N LEU A 80 -8.14 -3.93 -14.20
CA LEU A 80 -8.20 -3.77 -12.75
C LEU A 80 -7.83 -2.34 -12.36
N ILE A 81 -8.44 -1.86 -11.28
CA ILE A 81 -8.26 -0.54 -10.69
C ILE A 81 -7.83 -0.71 -9.24
N ASP A 82 -6.72 -0.09 -8.88
CA ASP A 82 -6.24 0.05 -7.50
C ASP A 82 -6.71 1.38 -6.93
N THR A 83 -7.52 1.37 -5.86
CA THR A 83 -8.11 2.61 -5.32
C THR A 83 -7.24 3.33 -4.30
N HIS A 84 -6.16 2.72 -3.83
CA HIS A 84 -5.25 3.35 -2.88
C HIS A 84 -3.88 2.63 -2.89
N VAL A 85 -2.84 3.33 -3.32
CA VAL A 85 -1.50 2.76 -3.41
C VAL A 85 -0.43 3.82 -3.21
N HIS A 86 0.71 3.38 -2.68
CA HIS A 86 1.98 4.10 -2.66
C HIS A 86 2.95 3.39 -3.61
N VAL A 87 3.27 4.02 -4.74
CA VAL A 87 4.22 3.45 -5.72
C VAL A 87 5.61 3.34 -5.08
N GLU A 88 5.94 4.26 -4.18
CA GLU A 88 7.21 4.36 -3.48
C GLU A 88 7.50 3.15 -2.58
N SER A 89 6.48 2.49 -2.05
CA SER A 89 6.60 1.28 -1.23
C SER A 89 7.09 0.07 -2.01
N SER A 90 7.00 0.12 -3.36
CA SER A 90 7.66 -0.84 -4.24
C SER A 90 9.13 -0.50 -4.53
N HIS A 91 9.59 0.67 -4.10
CA HIS A 91 10.91 1.24 -4.38
C HIS A 91 11.24 1.37 -5.88
N LEU A 92 10.20 1.38 -6.73
CA LEU A 92 10.33 1.47 -8.19
C LEU A 92 9.85 2.83 -8.69
N PRO A 93 10.50 3.42 -9.71
CA PRO A 93 9.95 4.54 -10.46
C PRO A 93 8.63 4.15 -11.16
N PRO A 94 7.71 5.11 -11.40
CA PRO A 94 6.40 4.82 -12.00
C PRO A 94 6.44 3.98 -13.29
N ALA A 95 7.41 4.23 -14.16
CA ALA A 95 7.58 3.45 -15.39
C ALA A 95 7.86 1.96 -15.11
N ARG A 96 8.69 1.65 -14.10
CA ARG A 96 9.04 0.28 -13.71
C ARG A 96 7.91 -0.40 -12.93
N TYR A 97 7.19 0.35 -12.10
CA TYR A 97 5.97 -0.13 -11.48
C TYR A 97 4.93 -0.54 -12.54
N ALA A 98 4.72 0.31 -13.56
CA ALA A 98 3.81 0.04 -14.67
C ALA A 98 4.18 -1.22 -15.47
N GLU A 99 5.47 -1.51 -15.68
CA GLU A 99 5.93 -2.75 -16.33
C GLU A 99 5.37 -4.01 -15.67
N ILE A 100 5.26 -3.98 -14.33
CA ILE A 100 4.81 -5.12 -13.54
C ILE A 100 3.28 -5.17 -13.53
N VAL A 101 2.63 -4.12 -13.04
CA VAL A 101 1.19 -4.19 -12.73
C VAL A 101 0.32 -4.22 -13.98
N VAL A 102 0.75 -3.57 -15.07
CA VAL A 102 0.03 -3.65 -16.35
C VAL A 102 0.11 -5.05 -16.93
N ALA A 103 1.26 -5.71 -16.82
CA ALA A 103 1.41 -7.09 -17.25
C ALA A 103 0.56 -8.06 -16.41
N GLN A 104 0.19 -7.66 -15.19
CA GLN A 104 -0.68 -8.39 -14.28
C GLN A 104 -2.17 -8.04 -14.41
N GLY A 105 -2.54 -7.06 -15.25
CA GLY A 105 -3.94 -6.70 -15.54
C GLY A 105 -4.44 -5.39 -14.91
N THR A 106 -3.63 -4.70 -14.10
CA THR A 106 -3.97 -3.38 -13.55
C THR A 106 -3.77 -2.31 -14.61
N THR A 107 -4.81 -1.53 -14.87
CA THR A 107 -4.81 -0.48 -15.90
C THR A 107 -4.98 0.92 -15.33
N THR A 108 -5.42 1.04 -14.08
CA THR A 108 -5.56 2.31 -13.37
C THR A 108 -5.13 2.15 -11.91
N ILE A 109 -4.43 3.16 -11.38
CA ILE A 109 -4.16 3.31 -9.96
C ILE A 109 -4.57 4.70 -9.48
N PHE A 110 -5.02 4.79 -8.22
CA PHE A 110 -5.16 6.03 -7.47
C PHE A 110 -3.99 6.13 -6.49
N TRP A 111 -2.98 6.92 -6.87
CA TRP A 111 -1.70 6.99 -6.19
C TRP A 111 -1.67 8.17 -5.24
N ASP A 112 -1.39 7.89 -3.97
CA ASP A 112 -0.95 8.89 -3.00
C ASP A 112 0.59 8.96 -2.95
N PRO A 113 1.22 10.02 -3.50
CA PRO A 113 2.66 10.21 -3.49
C PRO A 113 3.16 10.87 -2.20
N HIS A 114 2.60 10.52 -1.03
CA HIS A 114 2.91 11.20 0.23
C HIS A 114 4.37 11.01 0.66
N GLU A 115 5.02 9.94 0.22
CA GLU A 115 6.43 9.67 0.49
C GLU A 115 7.31 10.69 -0.24
N LEU A 116 7.08 10.85 -1.55
CA LEU A 116 7.76 11.88 -2.34
C LEU A 116 7.48 13.28 -1.83
N ALA A 117 6.25 13.56 -1.38
CA ALA A 117 5.90 14.84 -0.78
C ALA A 117 6.61 15.09 0.55
N ASN A 118 6.76 14.08 1.40
CA ASN A 118 7.52 14.22 2.64
C ASN A 118 9.00 14.48 2.40
N VAL A 119 9.60 14.08 1.26
CA VAL A 119 11.00 14.43 0.95
C VAL A 119 11.15 15.73 0.18
N LEU A 120 10.26 15.99 -0.77
CA LEU A 120 10.43 17.02 -1.81
C LEU A 120 9.33 18.09 -1.81
N GLY A 121 8.34 17.96 -0.94
CA GLY A 121 7.16 18.83 -0.90
C GLY A 121 6.33 18.76 -2.18
N VAL A 122 5.72 19.90 -2.54
CA VAL A 122 4.87 20.04 -3.74
C VAL A 122 5.63 19.65 -5.02
N ALA A 123 6.96 19.83 -5.05
CA ALA A 123 7.80 19.40 -6.17
C ALA A 123 7.88 17.87 -6.30
N GLY A 124 7.78 17.11 -5.20
CA GLY A 124 7.69 15.65 -5.22
C GLY A 124 6.41 15.16 -5.88
N VAL A 125 5.28 15.78 -5.55
CA VAL A 125 3.98 15.48 -6.18
C VAL A 125 3.99 15.86 -7.66
N ARG A 126 4.63 16.97 -8.03
CA ARG A 126 4.83 17.34 -9.44
C ARG A 126 5.69 16.31 -10.18
N TYR A 127 6.80 15.87 -9.58
CA TYR A 127 7.65 14.81 -10.14
C TYR A 127 6.86 13.52 -10.35
N ALA A 128 6.06 13.09 -9.36
CA ALA A 128 5.17 11.92 -9.45
C ALA A 128 4.25 12.00 -10.68
N ILE A 129 3.56 13.14 -10.85
CA ILE A 129 2.69 13.40 -12.00
C ILE A 129 3.46 13.33 -13.33
N ASP A 130 4.58 14.06 -13.43
CA ASP A 130 5.35 14.16 -14.67
C ASP A 130 6.02 12.82 -15.05
N ALA A 131 6.45 12.03 -14.07
CA ALA A 131 7.00 10.68 -14.24
C ALA A 131 5.95 9.67 -14.71
N SER A 132 4.67 9.96 -14.49
CA SER A 132 3.54 9.08 -14.82
C SER A 132 2.89 9.38 -16.18
N ARG A 133 3.33 10.42 -16.87
CA ARG A 133 2.80 10.78 -18.20
C ARG A 133 3.19 9.72 -19.24
N ASP A 134 2.25 9.49 -20.16
CA ASP A 134 2.41 8.60 -21.32
C ASP A 134 2.74 7.13 -21.01
N LEU A 135 2.57 6.71 -19.75
CA LEU A 135 2.69 5.32 -19.35
C LEU A 135 1.48 4.50 -19.85
N PRO A 136 1.65 3.18 -20.11
CA PRO A 136 0.54 2.26 -20.34
C PRO A 136 -0.21 1.91 -19.03
N LEU A 137 -0.13 2.77 -18.03
CA LEU A 137 -0.83 2.70 -16.76
C LEU A 137 -1.47 4.06 -16.52
N ARG A 138 -2.77 4.09 -16.25
CA ARG A 138 -3.40 5.34 -15.83
C ARG A 138 -3.08 5.59 -14.37
N VAL A 139 -2.43 6.71 -14.12
CA VAL A 139 -2.18 7.20 -12.77
C VAL A 139 -3.09 8.38 -12.50
N ILE A 140 -3.94 8.25 -11.48
CA ILE A 140 -4.74 9.34 -10.92
C ILE A 140 -4.08 9.68 -9.58
N CYS A 141 -3.56 10.91 -9.42
CA CYS A 141 -2.84 11.27 -8.20
C CYS A 141 -3.80 11.80 -7.13
N ALA A 142 -3.47 11.59 -5.88
CA ALA A 142 -4.02 12.29 -4.74
C ALA A 142 -3.06 13.40 -4.28
N ALA A 143 -3.57 14.38 -3.53
CA ALA A 143 -2.78 15.40 -2.87
C ALA A 143 -2.44 14.92 -1.44
N PRO A 144 -1.16 14.69 -1.10
CA PRO A 144 -0.76 14.24 0.23
C PRO A 144 -1.26 15.17 1.33
N SER A 145 -1.89 14.62 2.36
CA SER A 145 -2.60 15.41 3.39
C SER A 145 -1.77 15.69 4.64
N SER A 146 -0.81 14.81 4.95
CA SER A 146 -0.18 14.73 6.28
C SER A 146 1.34 14.81 6.13
N VAL A 147 1.81 15.96 5.67
CA VAL A 147 3.24 16.26 5.47
C VAL A 147 3.66 17.41 6.42
N PRO A 148 4.45 17.15 7.48
CA PRO A 148 4.67 15.84 8.09
C PRO A 148 3.40 15.28 8.75
N SER A 149 3.42 14.03 9.19
CA SER A 149 2.24 13.38 9.77
C SER A 149 1.95 13.85 11.20
N THR A 150 2.98 14.23 11.96
CA THR A 150 2.85 14.77 13.33
C THR A 150 3.54 16.13 13.52
N PRO A 151 2.89 17.24 13.08
CA PRO A 151 3.46 18.59 13.22
C PRO A 151 3.93 18.92 14.64
N GLY A 152 5.14 19.46 14.74
CA GLY A 152 5.77 19.85 16.01
C GLY A 152 6.48 18.74 16.77
N LEU A 153 6.29 17.46 16.40
CA LEU A 153 7.05 16.34 16.95
C LEU A 153 8.16 15.86 16.03
N GLU A 154 8.02 16.07 14.73
CA GLU A 154 8.98 15.65 13.72
C GLU A 154 9.24 16.72 12.67
N MET A 155 10.19 16.44 11.77
CA MET A 155 10.55 17.30 10.65
C MET A 155 10.80 16.44 9.41
N SER A 156 9.97 16.64 8.38
CA SER A 156 10.18 16.09 7.04
C SER A 156 10.75 17.17 6.09
N GLY A 157 10.94 16.81 4.83
CA GLY A 157 11.41 17.67 3.74
C GLY A 157 10.43 18.79 3.35
N ALA A 158 9.20 18.78 3.84
CA ALA A 158 8.21 19.84 3.61
C ALA A 158 7.20 19.98 4.77
N ASP A 159 6.38 21.02 4.73
CA ASP A 159 5.19 21.17 5.57
C ASP A 159 4.04 21.60 4.67
N PHE A 160 2.89 20.93 4.77
CA PHE A 160 1.68 21.24 4.03
C PHE A 160 0.57 21.72 4.97
N ALA A 161 -0.14 22.76 4.53
CA ALA A 161 -1.37 23.27 5.10
C ALA A 161 -2.39 23.56 3.97
N GLY A 162 -3.35 24.47 4.19
CA GLY A 162 -4.37 24.80 3.19
C GLY A 162 -3.80 25.24 1.83
N GLN A 163 -2.74 26.06 1.83
CA GLN A 163 -2.20 26.64 0.60
C GLN A 163 -1.60 25.58 -0.35
N GLU A 164 -0.80 24.64 0.17
CA GLU A 164 -0.24 23.56 -0.63
C GLU A 164 -1.35 22.64 -1.13
N MET A 165 -2.35 22.37 -0.29
CA MET A 165 -3.50 21.54 -0.65
C MET A 165 -4.31 22.16 -1.79
N GLU A 166 -4.65 23.45 -1.72
CA GLU A 166 -5.33 24.18 -2.80
C GLU A 166 -4.51 24.18 -4.10
N THR A 167 -3.19 24.36 -3.99
CA THR A 167 -2.29 24.34 -5.14
C THR A 167 -2.36 22.99 -5.87
N MET A 168 -2.24 21.89 -5.13
CA MET A 168 -2.28 20.54 -5.70
C MET A 168 -3.67 20.17 -6.22
N LEU A 169 -4.73 20.50 -5.49
CA LEU A 169 -6.12 20.29 -5.93
C LEU A 169 -6.48 21.16 -7.15
N GLY A 170 -5.74 22.23 -7.44
CA GLY A 170 -5.85 22.97 -8.69
C GLY A 170 -5.37 22.19 -9.92
N TRP A 171 -4.59 21.12 -9.75
CA TRP A 171 -4.05 20.35 -10.87
C TRP A 171 -5.08 19.35 -11.43
N PRO A 172 -5.19 19.21 -12.77
CA PRO A 172 -6.11 18.27 -13.38
C PRO A 172 -5.71 16.81 -13.19
N GLU A 173 -4.45 16.51 -12.84
CA GLU A 173 -3.95 15.17 -12.51
C GLU A 173 -4.29 14.71 -11.09
N VAL A 174 -4.56 15.65 -10.18
CA VAL A 174 -4.96 15.35 -8.81
C VAL A 174 -6.47 15.19 -8.75
N ALA A 175 -6.98 14.12 -8.15
CA ALA A 175 -8.42 13.84 -8.07
C ALA A 175 -8.98 13.70 -6.65
N GLY A 176 -8.19 14.08 -5.63
CA GLY A 176 -8.64 14.14 -4.25
C GLY A 176 -7.52 14.49 -3.28
N VAL A 177 -7.90 14.72 -2.03
CA VAL A 177 -7.01 14.68 -0.87
C VAL A 177 -6.71 13.21 -0.58
N ALA A 178 -5.43 12.91 -0.40
CA ALA A 178 -4.98 11.58 -0.04
C ALA A 178 -5.34 11.22 1.39
N GLU A 179 -4.92 10.04 1.87
CA GLU A 179 -5.32 9.52 3.16
C GLU A 179 -5.06 10.53 4.30
N VAL A 180 -6.07 10.79 5.12
CA VAL A 180 -5.98 11.78 6.21
C VAL A 180 -5.53 11.12 7.52
N MET A 181 -4.23 10.84 7.64
CA MET A 181 -3.65 10.15 8.80
C MET A 181 -3.51 10.99 10.07
N ASP A 182 -3.51 12.33 9.98
CA ASP A 182 -3.58 13.23 11.15
C ASP A 182 -5.00 13.23 11.78
N MET A 183 -5.43 12.05 12.23
CA MET A 183 -6.73 11.84 12.89
C MET A 183 -6.85 12.70 14.14
N HIS A 184 -5.76 12.90 14.88
CA HIS A 184 -5.76 13.74 16.07
C HIS A 184 -6.08 15.20 15.74
N GLY A 185 -5.43 15.74 14.70
CA GLY A 185 -5.68 17.08 14.18
C GLY A 185 -7.11 17.25 13.67
N VAL A 186 -7.71 16.23 13.05
CA VAL A 186 -9.12 16.24 12.63
C VAL A 186 -10.06 16.25 13.84
N LEU A 187 -9.91 15.31 14.77
CA LEU A 187 -10.83 15.14 15.91
C LEU A 187 -10.80 16.33 16.87
N ASN A 188 -9.69 17.07 16.93
CA ASN A 188 -9.56 18.28 17.74
C ASN A 188 -9.79 19.59 16.96
N GLY A 189 -10.14 19.51 15.67
CA GLY A 189 -10.42 20.69 14.85
C GLY A 189 -9.20 21.62 14.71
N SER A 190 -8.01 21.06 14.56
CA SER A 190 -6.79 21.85 14.35
C SER A 190 -6.91 22.71 13.10
N GLU A 191 -6.34 23.92 13.14
CA GLU A 191 -6.40 24.88 12.03
C GLU A 191 -5.88 24.28 10.73
N ARG A 192 -4.69 23.65 10.78
CA ARG A 192 -4.08 22.95 9.63
C ARG A 192 -5.04 21.94 8.98
N MET A 193 -5.64 21.06 9.77
CA MET A 193 -6.52 20.02 9.21
C MET A 193 -7.85 20.58 8.72
N VAL A 194 -8.39 21.59 9.39
CA VAL A 194 -9.59 22.28 8.93
C VAL A 194 -9.34 22.96 7.57
N GLU A 195 -8.20 23.62 7.39
CA GLU A 195 -7.81 24.21 6.10
C GLU A 195 -7.70 23.16 4.99
N ILE A 196 -7.00 22.05 5.25
CA ILE A 196 -6.80 20.96 4.29
C ILE A 196 -8.14 20.34 3.87
N LEU A 197 -8.99 20.01 4.84
CA LEU A 197 -10.29 19.40 4.57
C LEU A 197 -11.22 20.38 3.84
N ASN A 198 -11.22 21.66 4.20
CA ASN A 198 -11.98 22.69 3.48
C ASN A 198 -11.50 22.84 2.03
N ALA A 199 -10.18 22.82 1.77
CA ALA A 199 -9.65 22.84 0.42
C ALA A 199 -10.15 21.61 -0.39
N GLY A 200 -10.13 20.42 0.21
CA GLY A 200 -10.71 19.20 -0.35
C GLY A 200 -12.18 19.36 -0.72
N LEU A 201 -13.02 19.78 0.24
CA LEU A 201 -14.45 19.99 0.05
C LEU A 201 -14.76 21.03 -1.04
N ASN A 202 -14.05 22.17 -1.02
CA ASN A 202 -14.22 23.24 -1.98
C ASN A 202 -13.84 22.83 -3.41
N SER A 203 -12.91 21.89 -3.57
CA SER A 203 -12.51 21.39 -4.89
C SER A 203 -13.55 20.46 -5.53
N GLY A 204 -14.49 19.90 -4.73
CA GLY A 204 -15.46 18.89 -5.18
C GLY A 204 -14.83 17.53 -5.51
N LYS A 205 -13.56 17.33 -5.17
CA LYS A 205 -12.79 16.09 -5.37
C LYS A 205 -12.92 15.16 -4.16
N LEU A 206 -12.32 13.98 -4.25
CA LEU A 206 -12.36 12.98 -3.18
C LEU A 206 -11.57 13.45 -1.95
N ILE A 207 -11.92 12.88 -0.79
CA ILE A 207 -11.14 12.99 0.45
C ILE A 207 -11.02 11.57 0.99
N GLU A 208 -9.83 10.99 0.82
CA GLU A 208 -9.52 9.64 1.31
C GLU A 208 -9.22 9.67 2.82
N GLY A 209 -9.41 8.53 3.49
CA GLY A 209 -9.22 8.44 4.93
C GLY A 209 -8.17 7.41 5.36
N HIS A 210 -7.73 7.59 6.59
CA HIS A 210 -6.94 6.66 7.37
C HIS A 210 -7.56 6.64 8.77
N ALA A 211 -8.48 5.70 9.01
CA ALA A 211 -9.32 5.66 10.22
C ALA A 211 -8.93 4.48 11.14
N ARG A 212 -7.63 4.23 11.30
CA ARG A 212 -7.11 3.14 12.14
C ARG A 212 -7.57 3.30 13.59
N GLY A 213 -8.38 2.37 14.07
CA GLY A 213 -8.84 2.32 15.46
C GLY A 213 -9.92 3.34 15.86
N LEU A 214 -10.40 4.17 14.93
CA LEU A 214 -11.54 5.05 15.17
C LEU A 214 -12.84 4.22 15.17
N SER A 215 -13.67 4.42 16.19
CA SER A 215 -14.99 3.77 16.32
C SER A 215 -16.00 4.70 16.99
N GLY A 216 -17.28 4.38 16.88
CA GLY A 216 -18.36 5.14 17.51
C GLY A 216 -18.29 6.64 17.19
N ALA A 217 -18.29 7.49 18.24
CA ALA A 217 -18.33 8.94 18.07
C ALA A 217 -17.10 9.52 17.35
N GLU A 218 -15.91 8.94 17.55
CA GLU A 218 -14.67 9.42 16.90
C GLU A 218 -14.72 9.16 15.40
N LEU A 219 -15.16 7.95 14.99
CA LEU A 219 -15.40 7.64 13.59
C LEU A 219 -16.43 8.59 12.97
N GLN A 220 -17.56 8.83 13.65
CA GLN A 220 -18.58 9.76 13.16
C GLN A 220 -18.04 11.20 13.01
N ALA A 221 -17.24 11.68 13.95
CA ALA A 221 -16.62 13.01 13.87
C ALA A 221 -15.66 13.13 12.68
N TYR A 222 -14.87 12.07 12.42
CA TYR A 222 -13.95 12.02 11.29
C TYR A 222 -14.69 12.06 9.93
N LEU A 223 -15.81 11.32 9.80
CA LEU A 223 -16.69 11.41 8.62
C LEU A 223 -17.35 12.79 8.51
N ALA A 224 -17.82 13.37 9.62
CA ALA A 224 -18.45 14.69 9.63
C ALA A 224 -17.49 15.80 9.18
N ALA A 225 -16.18 15.58 9.31
CA ALA A 225 -15.15 16.48 8.81
C ALA A 225 -14.97 16.42 7.27
N GLY A 226 -15.60 15.46 6.59
CA GLY A 226 -15.62 15.33 5.13
C GLY A 226 -14.85 14.14 4.58
N VAL A 227 -14.25 13.31 5.42
CA VAL A 227 -13.51 12.11 4.98
C VAL A 227 -14.48 10.99 4.57
N THR A 228 -14.20 10.29 3.48
CA THR A 228 -15.20 9.42 2.82
C THR A 228 -14.75 8.00 2.47
N SER A 229 -13.51 7.61 2.77
CA SER A 229 -13.04 6.23 2.64
C SER A 229 -12.15 5.81 3.79
N ASP A 230 -11.81 4.52 3.85
CA ASP A 230 -10.77 3.98 4.72
C ASP A 230 -10.25 2.61 4.23
N HIS A 231 -8.93 2.41 4.34
CA HIS A 231 -8.24 1.13 4.12
C HIS A 231 -7.73 0.47 5.41
N GLU A 232 -7.81 1.17 6.56
CA GLU A 232 -7.28 0.74 7.85
C GLU A 232 -8.19 -0.22 8.61
N LEU A 233 -8.59 -1.29 7.93
CA LEU A 233 -9.40 -2.35 8.50
C LEU A 233 -8.58 -3.19 9.49
N THR A 234 -9.08 -3.30 10.71
CA THR A 234 -8.43 -4.04 11.80
C THR A 234 -9.15 -5.33 12.19
N SER A 235 -10.41 -5.47 11.79
CA SER A 235 -11.24 -6.66 12.03
C SER A 235 -12.46 -6.68 11.10
N ALA A 236 -13.20 -7.78 11.10
CA ALA A 236 -14.48 -7.89 10.40
C ALA A 236 -15.55 -6.93 10.95
N ASP A 237 -15.62 -6.76 12.28
CA ASP A 237 -16.56 -5.84 12.91
C ASP A 237 -16.24 -4.38 12.56
N ASP A 238 -14.96 -4.02 12.53
CA ASP A 238 -14.45 -2.72 12.10
C ASP A 238 -14.83 -2.43 10.64
N ALA A 239 -14.62 -3.40 9.74
CA ALA A 239 -15.03 -3.27 8.33
C ALA A 239 -16.54 -3.04 8.18
N LEU A 240 -17.36 -3.78 8.93
CA LEU A 240 -18.81 -3.60 8.89
C LEU A 240 -19.26 -2.28 9.53
N GLU A 241 -18.63 -1.83 10.61
CA GLU A 241 -18.91 -0.53 11.23
C GLU A 241 -18.63 0.61 10.25
N LYS A 242 -17.45 0.62 9.62
CA LYS A 242 -17.03 1.64 8.64
C LYS A 242 -17.93 1.66 7.41
N LEU A 243 -18.31 0.49 6.90
CA LEU A 243 -19.28 0.41 5.80
C LEU A 243 -20.66 0.96 6.19
N ARG A 244 -21.14 0.66 7.40
CA ARG A 244 -22.43 1.17 7.92
C ARG A 244 -22.38 2.67 8.23
N ALA A 245 -21.23 3.19 8.63
CA ALA A 245 -21.00 4.62 8.81
C ALA A 245 -21.07 5.39 7.48
N GLY A 246 -20.89 4.68 6.36
CA GLY A 246 -21.02 5.25 5.02
C GLY A 246 -19.69 5.46 4.30
N LEU A 247 -18.58 4.99 4.86
CA LEU A 247 -17.28 5.03 4.18
C LEU A 247 -17.26 4.07 2.98
N THR A 248 -16.53 4.48 1.94
CA THR A 248 -16.01 3.54 0.95
C THR A 248 -14.92 2.70 1.61
N LEU A 249 -15.07 1.37 1.60
CA LEU A 249 -14.03 0.46 2.06
C LEU A 249 -13.00 0.25 0.97
N GLU A 250 -11.74 0.32 1.34
CA GLU A 250 -10.58 -0.03 0.53
C GLU A 250 -9.94 -1.28 1.12
N ILE A 251 -10.44 -2.47 0.75
CA ILE A 251 -9.92 -3.71 1.32
C ILE A 251 -8.51 -3.91 0.79
N ARG A 252 -7.52 -3.95 1.69
CA ARG A 252 -6.10 -4.12 1.33
C ARG A 252 -5.57 -5.53 1.52
N GLY A 253 -4.59 -5.90 0.70
CA GLY A 253 -3.90 -7.20 0.75
C GLY A 253 -2.70 -7.28 1.70
N SER A 254 -2.22 -6.14 2.22
CA SER A 254 -1.03 -6.06 3.09
C SER A 254 -1.21 -6.77 4.44
N HIS A 255 -2.46 -7.05 4.85
CA HIS A 255 -2.83 -7.75 6.08
C HIS A 255 -3.64 -9.02 5.81
N PRO A 256 -3.05 -10.05 5.16
CA PRO A 256 -3.80 -11.20 4.65
C PRO A 256 -4.50 -12.02 5.74
N TYR A 257 -4.04 -11.92 6.99
CA TYR A 257 -4.65 -12.62 8.13
C TYR A 257 -6.04 -12.10 8.52
N LEU A 258 -6.43 -10.90 8.08
CA LEU A 258 -7.77 -10.32 8.32
C LEU A 258 -8.79 -10.75 7.27
N LEU A 259 -8.32 -11.13 6.08
CA LEU A 259 -9.18 -11.39 4.92
C LEU A 259 -10.21 -12.52 5.14
N PRO A 260 -9.90 -13.66 5.80
CA PRO A 260 -10.89 -14.71 6.02
C PRO A 260 -12.12 -14.21 6.78
N ASP A 261 -11.91 -13.44 7.85
CA ASP A 261 -12.98 -12.93 8.71
C ASP A 261 -13.77 -11.81 8.01
N ILE A 262 -13.08 -10.92 7.28
CA ILE A 262 -13.72 -9.88 6.47
C ILE A 262 -14.59 -10.52 5.39
N VAL A 263 -14.09 -11.52 4.64
CA VAL A 263 -14.87 -12.22 3.61
C VAL A 263 -16.07 -12.94 4.23
N ALA A 264 -15.90 -13.60 5.38
CA ALA A 264 -17.00 -14.23 6.09
C ALA A 264 -18.09 -13.21 6.46
N ALA A 265 -17.71 -12.05 7.00
CA ALA A 265 -18.64 -10.97 7.35
C ALA A 265 -19.36 -10.38 6.13
N LEU A 266 -18.64 -10.10 5.04
CA LEU A 266 -19.24 -9.61 3.79
C LEU A 266 -20.30 -10.57 3.25
N LYS A 267 -20.05 -11.88 3.32
CA LYS A 267 -21.00 -12.91 2.87
C LYS A 267 -22.25 -13.03 3.74
N THR A 268 -22.28 -12.40 4.91
CA THR A 268 -23.51 -12.30 5.72
C THR A 268 -24.43 -11.18 5.27
N LEU A 269 -23.94 -10.24 4.45
CA LEU A 269 -24.73 -9.12 3.97
C LEU A 269 -25.74 -9.59 2.91
N PRO A 270 -26.95 -8.98 2.87
CA PRO A 270 -27.96 -9.33 1.86
C PRO A 270 -27.52 -8.96 0.43
N HIS A 271 -26.61 -7.99 0.30
CA HIS A 271 -25.97 -7.61 -0.95
C HIS A 271 -24.63 -6.94 -0.64
N LEU A 272 -23.69 -7.01 -1.58
CA LEU A 272 -22.42 -6.29 -1.50
C LEU A 272 -22.58 -4.89 -2.09
N SER A 273 -22.23 -3.87 -1.31
CA SER A 273 -22.37 -2.46 -1.68
C SER A 273 -21.36 -2.04 -2.77
N SER A 274 -21.73 -1.05 -3.59
CA SER A 274 -20.78 -0.37 -4.50
C SER A 274 -19.70 0.43 -3.75
N GLN A 275 -19.86 0.61 -2.43
CA GLN A 275 -18.87 1.23 -1.54
C GLN A 275 -17.70 0.30 -1.20
N ILE A 276 -17.70 -0.96 -1.64
CA ILE A 276 -16.62 -1.90 -1.35
C ILE A 276 -15.67 -1.94 -2.54
N THR A 277 -14.44 -1.50 -2.32
CA THR A 277 -13.34 -1.49 -3.29
C THR A 277 -12.15 -2.27 -2.74
N VAL A 278 -11.09 -2.37 -3.53
CA VAL A 278 -9.86 -3.06 -3.16
C VAL A 278 -8.66 -2.18 -3.49
N CYS A 279 -7.62 -2.31 -2.67
CA CYS A 279 -6.39 -1.56 -2.86
C CYS A 279 -5.17 -2.40 -2.51
N THR A 280 -3.98 -1.98 -2.94
CA THR A 280 -2.76 -2.64 -2.47
C THR A 280 -2.17 -2.00 -1.24
N ASP A 281 -2.33 -0.69 -1.07
CA ASP A 281 -1.57 0.09 -0.08
C ASP A 281 -0.06 -0.18 -0.33
N ASP A 282 0.74 -0.46 0.69
CA ASP A 282 2.16 -0.78 0.58
C ASP A 282 2.47 -2.20 0.06
N VAL A 283 3.22 -2.31 -1.04
CA VAL A 283 3.75 -3.60 -1.55
C VAL A 283 5.23 -3.50 -1.94
N PRO A 284 6.14 -4.23 -1.24
CA PRO A 284 7.57 -4.24 -1.57
C PRO A 284 7.87 -4.92 -2.91
N PRO A 285 9.01 -4.60 -3.56
CA PRO A 285 9.28 -4.99 -4.95
C PRO A 285 9.29 -6.51 -5.19
N ASP A 286 9.81 -7.28 -4.24
CA ASP A 286 9.87 -8.73 -4.35
C ASP A 286 8.49 -9.37 -4.28
N MET A 287 7.62 -8.86 -3.41
CA MET A 287 6.24 -9.33 -3.28
C MET A 287 5.38 -8.89 -4.46
N LEU A 288 5.57 -7.66 -4.95
CA LEU A 288 4.87 -7.14 -6.13
C LEU A 288 5.19 -7.98 -7.38
N LEU A 289 6.45 -8.39 -7.53
CA LEU A 289 6.88 -9.21 -8.66
C LEU A 289 6.47 -10.69 -8.51
N GLU A 290 6.62 -11.28 -7.33
CA GLU A 290 6.35 -12.71 -7.09
C GLU A 290 4.84 -13.00 -6.97
N LYS A 291 4.11 -12.19 -6.20
CA LYS A 291 2.70 -12.44 -5.87
C LYS A 291 1.75 -11.62 -6.74
N GLY A 292 2.13 -10.38 -7.04
CA GLY A 292 1.33 -9.43 -7.80
C GLY A 292 0.75 -8.29 -6.97
N GLY A 293 0.22 -7.26 -7.66
CA GLY A 293 -0.52 -6.16 -7.04
C GLY A 293 -1.97 -6.55 -6.73
N VAL A 294 -2.95 -5.76 -7.21
CA VAL A 294 -4.40 -6.01 -6.99
C VAL A 294 -4.81 -7.46 -7.32
N ILE A 295 -4.29 -8.06 -8.39
CA ILE A 295 -4.63 -9.43 -8.77
C ILE A 295 -4.29 -10.46 -7.68
N ALA A 296 -3.23 -10.23 -6.89
CA ALA A 296 -2.85 -11.09 -5.78
C ALA A 296 -3.90 -11.04 -4.67
N LEU A 297 -4.36 -9.84 -4.32
CA LEU A 297 -5.45 -9.64 -3.37
C LEU A 297 -6.74 -10.31 -3.86
N LEU A 298 -7.11 -10.13 -5.14
CA LEU A 298 -8.31 -10.78 -5.68
C LEU A 298 -8.26 -12.29 -5.54
N ASN A 299 -7.11 -12.91 -5.84
CA ASN A 299 -6.91 -14.34 -5.66
C ASN A 299 -7.03 -14.77 -4.19
N LEU A 300 -6.56 -13.96 -3.24
CA LEU A 300 -6.75 -14.23 -1.80
C LEU A 300 -8.23 -14.17 -1.41
N LEU A 301 -8.97 -13.14 -1.86
CA LEU A 301 -10.41 -13.02 -1.60
C LEU A 301 -11.19 -14.22 -2.17
N ILE A 302 -10.85 -14.64 -3.39
CA ILE A 302 -11.44 -15.81 -4.04
C ILE A 302 -11.12 -17.10 -3.28
N ALA A 303 -9.86 -17.27 -2.85
CA ALA A 303 -9.44 -18.43 -2.05
C ALA A 303 -10.16 -18.50 -0.68
N HIS A 304 -10.55 -17.35 -0.11
CA HIS A 304 -11.38 -17.28 1.09
C HIS A 304 -12.89 -17.40 0.82
N GLY A 305 -13.27 -17.67 -0.43
CA GLY A 305 -14.63 -18.04 -0.81
C GLY A 305 -15.52 -16.87 -1.21
N LEU A 306 -14.96 -15.71 -1.57
CA LEU A 306 -15.68 -14.65 -2.28
C LEU A 306 -15.82 -15.02 -3.77
N PRO A 307 -17.00 -14.89 -4.40
CA PRO A 307 -17.12 -15.13 -5.84
C PRO A 307 -16.21 -14.20 -6.64
N ALA A 308 -15.55 -14.74 -7.68
CA ALA A 308 -14.65 -13.95 -8.53
C ALA A 308 -15.35 -12.78 -9.24
N THR A 309 -16.64 -12.93 -9.55
CA THR A 309 -17.47 -11.85 -10.10
C THR A 309 -17.58 -10.66 -9.15
N ASP A 310 -17.73 -10.91 -7.85
CA ASP A 310 -17.79 -9.85 -6.83
C ASP A 310 -16.42 -9.24 -6.58
N ALA A 311 -15.37 -10.06 -6.49
CA ALA A 311 -13.99 -9.61 -6.35
C ALA A 311 -13.58 -8.70 -7.53
N LEU A 312 -13.88 -9.10 -8.76
CA LEU A 312 -13.64 -8.28 -9.96
C LEU A 312 -14.50 -7.01 -9.96
N ARG A 313 -15.76 -7.05 -9.51
CA ARG A 313 -16.61 -5.85 -9.40
C ARG A 313 -16.01 -4.82 -8.45
N MET A 314 -15.46 -5.26 -7.30
CA MET A 314 -14.76 -4.39 -6.35
C MET A 314 -13.56 -3.70 -7.00
N ALA A 315 -12.78 -4.44 -7.79
CA ALA A 315 -11.58 -3.94 -8.50
C ALA A 315 -11.86 -3.23 -9.84
N THR A 316 -13.11 -3.05 -10.24
CA THR A 316 -13.45 -2.46 -11.54
C THR A 316 -14.57 -1.44 -11.43
N LEU A 317 -15.82 -1.87 -11.42
CA LEU A 317 -16.97 -0.98 -11.45
C LEU A 317 -17.07 -0.15 -10.17
N ASN A 318 -16.90 -0.75 -8.99
CA ASN A 318 -16.99 -0.03 -7.72
C ASN A 318 -15.86 1.00 -7.62
N ALA A 319 -14.63 0.60 -7.96
CA ALA A 319 -13.48 1.50 -8.03
C ALA A 319 -13.71 2.65 -9.03
N ALA A 320 -14.27 2.38 -10.21
CA ALA A 320 -14.59 3.42 -11.21
C ALA A 320 -15.67 4.40 -10.71
N ILE A 321 -16.67 3.91 -9.96
CA ILE A 321 -17.69 4.76 -9.32
C ILE A 321 -17.03 5.65 -8.26
N ARG A 322 -16.20 5.09 -7.37
CA ARG A 322 -15.46 5.85 -6.35
C ARG A 322 -14.62 6.96 -6.99
N LEU A 323 -13.85 6.61 -8.01
CA LEU A 323 -12.96 7.56 -8.71
C LEU A 323 -13.71 8.53 -9.64
N GLN A 324 -15.04 8.46 -9.71
CA GLN A 324 -15.88 9.29 -10.58
C GLN A 324 -15.49 9.18 -12.07
N ARG A 325 -15.10 7.97 -12.50
CA ARG A 325 -14.63 7.66 -13.86
C ARG A 325 -15.60 6.76 -14.60
N ASN A 326 -16.66 7.39 -15.11
CA ASN A 326 -17.71 6.72 -15.90
C ASN A 326 -17.22 6.08 -17.21
N ASP A 327 -16.00 6.40 -17.67
CA ASP A 327 -15.39 5.73 -18.83
C ASP A 327 -14.69 4.40 -18.49
N LEU A 328 -14.48 4.07 -17.21
CA LEU A 328 -13.73 2.89 -16.75
C LEU A 328 -14.64 1.82 -16.13
N GLY A 329 -14.05 0.68 -15.75
CA GLY A 329 -14.67 -0.31 -14.85
C GLY A 329 -15.85 -1.12 -15.39
N LEU A 330 -16.20 -0.99 -16.68
CA LEU A 330 -17.30 -1.73 -17.30
C LEU A 330 -17.06 -1.95 -18.80
N ILE A 331 -17.39 -3.15 -19.30
CA ILE A 331 -17.35 -3.47 -20.73
C ILE A 331 -18.67 -3.07 -21.38
N ALA A 332 -18.74 -1.84 -21.88
CA ALA A 332 -19.93 -1.30 -22.52
C ALA A 332 -19.58 -0.31 -23.64
N ALA A 333 -20.48 -0.18 -24.62
CA ALA A 333 -20.31 0.80 -25.70
C ALA A 333 -20.12 2.22 -25.13
N GLY A 334 -19.17 2.96 -25.70
CA GLY A 334 -18.80 4.31 -25.28
C GLY A 334 -17.84 4.38 -24.08
N ARG A 335 -17.54 3.26 -23.43
CA ARG A 335 -16.48 3.19 -22.39
C ARG A 335 -15.12 2.96 -23.01
N ARG A 336 -14.08 3.19 -22.21
CA ARG A 336 -12.69 2.98 -22.60
C ARG A 336 -12.39 1.48 -22.68
N ALA A 337 -11.64 1.08 -23.69
CA ALA A 337 -11.18 -0.29 -23.88
C ALA A 337 -9.94 -0.61 -23.01
N ASP A 338 -10.09 -0.48 -21.70
CA ASP A 338 -9.16 -1.00 -20.70
C ASP A 338 -9.69 -2.37 -20.25
N LEU A 339 -9.04 -3.45 -20.69
CA LEU A 339 -9.56 -4.81 -20.60
C LEU A 339 -8.48 -5.80 -20.18
N VAL A 340 -8.87 -6.86 -19.47
CA VAL A 340 -8.00 -7.98 -19.14
C VAL A 340 -8.69 -9.31 -19.47
N VAL A 341 -7.91 -10.23 -20.02
CA VAL A 341 -8.35 -11.58 -20.38
C VAL A 341 -7.83 -12.58 -19.35
N PHE A 342 -8.69 -13.44 -18.83
CA PHE A 342 -8.36 -14.52 -17.90
C PHE A 342 -8.76 -15.88 -18.48
N ASP A 343 -7.97 -16.92 -18.22
CA ASP A 343 -8.33 -18.29 -18.60
C ASP A 343 -9.27 -18.95 -17.58
N SER A 344 -9.19 -18.56 -16.31
CA SER A 344 -9.98 -19.09 -15.20
C SER A 344 -10.47 -17.97 -14.27
N LEU A 345 -11.58 -18.23 -13.58
CA LEU A 345 -12.09 -17.42 -12.47
C LEU A 345 -11.81 -18.07 -11.10
N GLU A 346 -11.28 -19.28 -11.05
CA GLU A 346 -10.85 -19.93 -9.80
C GLU A 346 -9.53 -19.33 -9.30
N GLN A 347 -8.63 -19.04 -10.24
CA GLN A 347 -7.39 -18.31 -10.03
C GLN A 347 -7.19 -17.36 -11.21
N LEU A 348 -7.15 -16.07 -10.91
CA LEU A 348 -6.97 -15.01 -11.88
C LEU A 348 -5.50 -14.91 -12.27
N CYS A 349 -5.21 -15.11 -13.56
CA CYS A 349 -3.91 -14.89 -14.19
C CYS A 349 -4.12 -14.13 -15.49
N ALA A 350 -3.56 -12.92 -15.62
CA ALA A 350 -3.75 -12.09 -16.80
C ALA A 350 -3.07 -12.69 -18.04
N ARG A 351 -3.89 -13.14 -19.01
CA ARG A 351 -3.42 -13.70 -20.28
C ARG A 351 -3.11 -12.61 -21.31
N ARG A 352 -3.97 -11.60 -21.42
CA ARG A 352 -3.78 -10.41 -22.26
C ARG A 352 -4.34 -9.20 -21.56
N VAL A 353 -3.68 -8.06 -21.75
CA VAL A 353 -4.10 -6.77 -21.18
C VAL A 353 -4.15 -5.73 -22.27
N TYR A 354 -5.31 -5.09 -22.42
CA TYR A 354 -5.53 -4.00 -23.35
C TYR A 354 -5.62 -2.70 -22.56
N VAL A 355 -4.85 -1.71 -22.98
CA VAL A 355 -4.88 -0.36 -22.41
C VAL A 355 -5.28 0.58 -23.52
N SER A 356 -6.44 1.22 -23.36
CA SER A 356 -7.05 2.12 -24.32
C SER A 356 -7.12 1.53 -25.73
N GLY A 357 -7.59 0.29 -25.82
CA GLY A 357 -7.82 -0.43 -27.08
C GLY A 357 -6.59 -1.13 -27.65
N ARG A 358 -5.40 -0.91 -27.09
CA ARG A 358 -4.14 -1.53 -27.53
C ARG A 358 -3.74 -2.68 -26.63
N CYS A 359 -3.48 -3.85 -27.22
CA CYS A 359 -2.84 -4.97 -26.51
C CYS A 359 -1.44 -4.53 -26.04
N SER A 360 -1.27 -4.41 -24.73
CA SER A 360 -0.07 -3.86 -24.09
C SER A 360 0.77 -4.94 -23.40
N ALA A 361 0.14 -6.01 -22.93
CA ALA A 361 0.81 -7.14 -22.31
C ALA A 361 0.17 -8.48 -22.68
N GLN A 362 0.97 -9.54 -22.65
CA GLN A 362 0.54 -10.91 -22.88
C GLN A 362 1.36 -11.87 -22.00
N ASN A 363 0.67 -12.85 -21.40
CA ASN A 363 1.27 -13.91 -20.56
C ASN A 363 2.21 -13.36 -19.47
N GLY A 364 1.76 -12.34 -18.74
CA GLY A 364 2.52 -11.71 -17.67
C GLY A 364 3.73 -10.87 -18.11
N LYS A 365 3.82 -10.49 -19.40
CA LYS A 365 4.92 -9.66 -19.93
C LYS A 365 4.40 -8.52 -20.80
N MET A 366 5.02 -7.36 -20.69
CA MET A 366 4.78 -6.24 -21.59
C MET A 366 5.21 -6.59 -23.03
N LEU A 367 4.41 -6.17 -24.01
CA LEU A 367 4.72 -6.37 -25.43
C LEU A 367 5.70 -5.32 -25.98
N THR A 368 5.74 -4.15 -25.33
CA THR A 368 6.72 -3.10 -25.61
C THR A 368 7.34 -2.62 -24.31
N PRO A 369 8.65 -2.31 -24.29
CA PRO A 369 9.28 -1.70 -23.11
C PRO A 369 8.55 -0.43 -22.68
N VAL A 370 8.45 -0.22 -21.37
CA VAL A 370 7.87 1.02 -20.82
C VAL A 370 9.02 2.00 -20.62
N ALA A 371 9.03 3.06 -21.43
CA ALA A 371 10.05 4.09 -21.32
C ALA A 371 9.68 5.10 -20.23
N ALA A 372 10.62 5.42 -19.35
CA ALA A 372 10.54 6.61 -18.53
C ALA A 372 10.72 7.86 -19.40
N ASN A 373 10.19 9.00 -18.96
CA ASN A 373 10.39 10.27 -19.66
C ASN A 373 11.88 10.69 -19.56
N PRO A 374 12.64 10.72 -20.67
CA PRO A 374 14.08 11.01 -20.63
C PRO A 374 14.39 12.48 -20.33
N GLN A 375 13.39 13.37 -20.43
CA GLN A 375 13.55 14.81 -20.17
C GLN A 375 13.28 15.17 -18.70
N LEU A 376 12.78 14.23 -17.90
CA LEU A 376 12.44 14.49 -16.51
C LEU A 376 13.71 14.58 -15.66
N CYS A 377 13.84 15.65 -14.90
CA CYS A 377 14.89 15.76 -13.88
C CYS A 377 14.56 14.83 -12.71
N VAL A 378 15.35 13.76 -12.57
CA VAL A 378 15.17 12.78 -11.49
C VAL A 378 15.75 13.37 -10.19
N PRO A 379 14.98 13.45 -9.09
CA PRO A 379 15.44 14.05 -7.84
C PRO A 379 16.49 13.15 -7.18
N ARG A 380 17.76 13.53 -7.31
CA ARG A 380 18.90 12.91 -6.62
C ARG A 380 19.44 13.85 -5.55
N ASP A 381 20.44 13.40 -4.79
CA ASP A 381 21.14 14.19 -3.79
C ASP A 381 20.24 14.72 -2.65
N THR A 382 19.35 13.85 -2.16
CA THR A 382 18.39 14.16 -1.09
C THR A 382 18.85 13.71 0.30
N LEU A 383 20.02 13.07 0.42
CA LEU A 383 20.69 12.82 1.71
C LEU A 383 21.70 13.93 1.96
N ARG A 384 21.23 15.06 2.50
CA ARG A 384 22.04 16.28 2.72
C ARG A 384 22.65 16.28 4.12
N LEU A 385 23.49 15.29 4.41
CA LEU A 385 24.22 15.19 5.66
C LEU A 385 25.62 14.59 5.44
N PRO A 386 26.62 14.94 6.27
CA PRO A 386 27.91 14.27 6.24
C PRO A 386 27.83 12.85 6.83
N PRO A 387 28.76 11.95 6.47
CA PRO A 387 28.82 10.62 7.07
C PRO A 387 29.11 10.69 8.57
N PRO A 388 28.32 10.01 9.42
CA PRO A 388 28.54 10.01 10.86
C PRO A 388 29.73 9.14 11.25
N THR A 389 30.48 9.57 12.26
CA THR A 389 31.52 8.74 12.90
C THR A 389 30.89 7.80 13.94
N PRO A 390 31.55 6.69 14.34
CA PRO A 390 31.07 5.80 15.40
C PRO A 390 30.64 6.54 16.68
N GLU A 391 31.33 7.62 17.04
CA GLU A 391 31.01 8.44 18.21
C GLU A 391 29.57 8.99 18.22
N ALA A 392 28.95 9.19 17.05
CA ALA A 392 27.58 9.69 16.92
C ALA A 392 26.52 8.68 17.40
N PHE A 393 26.90 7.41 17.53
CA PHE A 393 26.04 6.30 17.95
C PHE A 393 26.29 5.89 19.41
N VAL A 394 27.15 6.61 20.13
CA VAL A 394 27.41 6.35 21.56
C VAL A 394 26.40 7.13 22.41
N LEU A 395 25.51 6.42 23.09
CA LEU A 395 24.59 7.03 24.04
C LEU A 395 25.33 7.47 25.32
N LYS A 396 25.24 8.76 25.63
CA LYS A 396 25.88 9.37 26.80
C LYS A 396 24.85 9.96 27.74
N VAL A 397 25.14 9.89 29.04
CA VAL A 397 24.32 10.54 30.09
C VAL A 397 25.11 11.69 30.67
N ALA A 398 24.57 12.91 30.52
CA ALA A 398 25.22 14.11 31.02
C ALA A 398 25.48 14.01 32.54
N GLY A 399 26.73 14.30 32.94
CA GLY A 399 27.12 14.32 34.35
C GLY A 399 27.45 12.96 34.98
N ILE A 400 27.33 11.84 34.27
CA ILE A 400 27.65 10.50 34.79
C ILE A 400 28.81 9.91 34.00
N LYS A 401 29.98 9.75 34.63
CA LYS A 401 31.15 9.10 34.02
C LYS A 401 31.21 7.60 34.33
N HIS A 402 30.96 7.21 35.58
CA HIS A 402 30.83 5.81 36.00
C HIS A 402 29.66 5.69 37.00
N GLY A 403 28.81 4.69 36.85
CA GLY A 403 27.69 4.45 37.77
C GLY A 403 26.46 3.89 37.07
N GLN A 404 25.27 4.23 37.56
CA GLN A 404 23.99 3.84 36.97
C GLN A 404 23.16 5.06 36.58
N ALA A 405 22.32 4.92 35.55
CA ALA A 405 21.34 5.91 35.14
C ALA A 405 20.01 5.22 34.85
N THR A 406 18.89 5.84 35.20
CA THR A 406 17.56 5.37 34.78
C THR A 406 17.15 6.15 33.53
N LEU A 407 16.86 5.43 32.45
CA LEU A 407 16.53 5.99 31.15
C LEU A 407 15.15 5.54 30.70
N ARG A 408 14.45 6.45 30.02
CA ARG A 408 13.25 6.11 29.26
C ARG A 408 13.63 5.45 27.94
N HIS A 409 12.81 4.52 27.50
CA HIS A 409 12.99 3.81 26.24
C HIS A 409 11.66 3.57 25.55
N ILE A 410 11.74 3.23 24.26
CA ILE A 410 10.60 2.85 23.45
C ILE A 410 10.49 1.32 23.50
N LYS A 411 9.38 0.81 24.04
CA LYS A 411 9.11 -0.62 24.15
C LYS A 411 8.14 -1.07 23.06
N GLY A 412 8.49 -2.16 22.38
CA GLY A 412 7.67 -2.79 21.35
C GLY A 412 7.89 -2.18 19.97
N ALA A 413 7.77 -3.02 18.93
CA ALA A 413 8.08 -2.62 17.56
C ALA A 413 6.87 -2.14 16.77
N ARG A 414 5.73 -2.83 16.91
CA ARG A 414 4.48 -2.48 16.21
C ARG A 414 3.53 -1.64 17.05
N PHE A 415 3.58 -1.81 18.36
CA PHE A 415 2.77 -1.07 19.32
C PHE A 415 3.69 -0.52 20.39
N THR A 416 4.09 0.73 20.20
CA THR A 416 5.09 1.38 21.04
C THR A 416 4.49 1.84 22.37
N GLN A 417 5.26 1.67 23.45
CA GLN A 417 4.93 2.15 24.79
C GLN A 417 6.15 2.79 25.44
N TRP A 418 5.92 3.69 26.40
CA TRP A 418 6.99 4.17 27.27
C TRP A 418 7.41 3.07 28.25
N GLY A 419 8.71 2.84 28.35
CA GLY A 419 9.31 2.05 29.41
C GLY A 419 10.42 2.80 30.12
N GLU A 420 10.80 2.30 31.29
CA GLU A 420 11.96 2.78 32.04
C GLU A 420 12.89 1.60 32.36
N THR A 421 14.20 1.83 32.27
CA THR A 421 15.20 0.82 32.60
C THR A 421 16.41 1.47 33.24
N THR A 422 17.08 0.75 34.13
CA THR A 422 18.35 1.19 34.73
C THR A 422 19.51 0.59 33.95
N VAL A 423 20.41 1.45 33.49
CA VAL A 423 21.60 1.09 32.73
C VAL A 423 22.87 1.40 33.51
N GLU A 424 23.90 0.62 33.26
CA GLU A 424 25.26 0.92 33.70
C GLU A 424 25.89 1.98 32.77
N VAL A 425 26.67 2.89 33.33
CA VAL A 425 27.45 3.89 32.59
C VAL A 425 28.93 3.67 32.92
N ARG A 426 29.76 3.53 31.88
CA ARG A 426 31.21 3.38 31.99
C ARG A 426 31.90 4.33 31.02
N ASP A 427 32.86 5.09 31.51
CA ASP A 427 33.57 6.11 30.74
C ASP A 427 32.64 7.11 30.02
N GLY A 428 31.50 7.41 30.65
CA GLY A 428 30.45 8.29 30.11
C GLY A 428 29.53 7.65 29.08
N GLN A 429 29.73 6.37 28.76
CA GLN A 429 28.96 5.63 27.77
C GLN A 429 27.98 4.66 28.43
N VAL A 430 26.73 4.69 27.97
CA VAL A 430 25.69 3.73 28.40
C VAL A 430 26.06 2.34 27.90
N GLN A 431 26.08 1.39 28.82
CA GLN A 431 26.25 -0.03 28.52
C GLN A 431 24.88 -0.62 28.21
N LEU A 432 24.65 -0.99 26.94
CA LEU A 432 23.37 -1.51 26.49
C LEU A 432 23.06 -2.87 27.16
N PRO A 433 21.95 -2.99 27.93
CA PRO A 433 21.54 -4.29 28.44
C PRO A 433 21.20 -5.27 27.30
N ALA A 434 21.15 -6.57 27.61
CA ALA A 434 20.61 -7.57 26.69
C ALA A 434 19.12 -7.28 26.40
N GLY A 435 18.67 -7.51 25.17
CA GLY A 435 17.31 -7.20 24.71
C GLY A 435 17.08 -5.71 24.39
N PHE A 436 18.08 -4.86 24.57
CA PHE A 436 18.04 -3.45 24.21
C PHE A 436 18.93 -3.12 23.03
N SER A 437 18.47 -2.19 22.19
CA SER A 437 19.21 -1.62 21.08
C SER A 437 19.05 -0.10 21.03
N LEU A 438 19.76 0.53 20.10
CA LEU A 438 19.68 1.96 19.85
C LEU A 438 18.89 2.21 18.57
N ILE A 439 18.10 3.29 18.59
CA ILE A 439 17.60 3.97 17.40
C ILE A 439 18.25 5.33 17.30
N TRP A 440 18.91 5.58 16.18
CA TRP A 440 19.51 6.86 15.83
C TRP A 440 18.73 7.45 14.65
N VAL A 441 18.29 8.70 14.79
CA VAL A 441 17.53 9.41 13.76
C VAL A 441 18.20 10.74 13.47
N GLN A 442 18.48 11.01 12.20
CA GLN A 442 19.06 12.27 11.75
C GLN A 442 18.27 12.84 10.59
N HIS A 443 17.88 14.11 10.76
CA HIS A 443 17.25 14.87 9.70
C HIS A 443 18.17 14.96 8.48
N ARG A 444 17.66 14.55 7.31
CA ARG A 444 18.46 14.45 6.07
C ARG A 444 18.14 15.47 4.99
N HIS A 445 17.04 16.21 5.10
CA HIS A 445 16.52 17.01 3.98
C HIS A 445 17.18 18.39 3.85
N GLY A 446 17.99 18.78 4.83
CA GLY A 446 18.77 20.03 4.80
C GLY A 446 17.95 21.31 4.96
N ARG A 447 16.69 21.22 5.40
CA ARG A 447 15.84 22.38 5.75
C ARG A 447 16.39 23.21 6.91
N HIS A 448 16.80 22.53 7.98
CA HIS A 448 17.38 23.14 9.17
C HIS A 448 18.54 22.30 9.70
N PRO A 449 19.56 22.92 10.32
CA PRO A 449 20.53 22.19 11.13
C PRO A 449 19.81 21.48 12.27
N ALA A 450 19.92 20.16 12.33
CA ALA A 450 19.38 19.35 13.41
C ALA A 450 20.45 18.35 13.85
N ALA A 451 20.65 18.23 15.15
CA ALA A 451 21.52 17.21 15.72
C ALA A 451 20.82 15.85 15.72
N PRO A 452 21.57 14.75 15.63
CA PRO A 452 20.95 13.43 15.64
C PRO A 452 20.32 13.15 17.00
N GLN A 453 19.21 12.43 16.98
CA GLN A 453 18.53 11.95 18.18
C GLN A 453 18.82 10.47 18.36
N LEU A 454 19.09 10.06 19.61
CA LEU A 454 19.42 8.69 19.96
C LEU A 454 18.54 8.23 21.12
N ALA A 455 17.90 7.08 20.98
CA ALA A 455 17.06 6.50 22.03
C ALA A 455 17.29 5.00 22.19
N LEU A 456 16.88 4.46 23.33
CA LEU A 456 16.86 3.03 23.60
C LEU A 456 15.57 2.39 23.07
N LEU A 457 15.70 1.23 22.46
CA LEU A 457 14.62 0.34 22.04
C LEU A 457 14.64 -0.95 22.85
N GLU A 458 13.46 -1.44 23.26
CA GLU A 458 13.25 -2.75 23.89
C GLU A 458 12.21 -3.57 23.11
N GLY A 459 12.40 -4.88 22.99
CA GLY A 459 11.39 -5.78 22.39
C GLY A 459 11.44 -5.83 20.86
N TRP A 460 12.65 -5.62 20.31
CA TRP A 460 12.96 -5.65 18.88
C TRP A 460 13.83 -6.87 18.50
N GLY A 461 13.93 -7.84 19.40
CA GLY A 461 14.95 -8.88 19.35
C GLY A 461 16.35 -8.35 19.69
N GLU A 462 17.31 -9.27 19.75
CA GLU A 462 18.70 -8.91 19.99
C GLU A 462 19.37 -8.52 18.65
N LEU A 463 19.85 -7.29 18.53
CA LEU A 463 20.59 -6.83 17.34
C LEU A 463 22.09 -7.19 17.44
N ARG A 464 22.65 -7.75 16.35
CA ARG A 464 24.04 -8.23 16.19
C ARG A 464 24.71 -7.56 15.00
N GLY A 465 24.53 -6.26 14.88
CA GLY A 465 24.97 -5.45 13.75
C GLY A 465 24.13 -4.18 13.71
N ALA A 466 23.98 -3.61 12.51
CA ALA A 466 23.11 -2.47 12.31
C ALA A 466 22.22 -2.61 11.06
N ILE A 467 21.11 -1.87 11.10
CA ILE A 467 20.18 -1.69 10.00
C ILE A 467 20.02 -0.20 9.78
N ALA A 468 20.31 0.27 8.58
CA ALA A 468 20.07 1.66 8.18
C ALA A 468 19.00 1.72 7.10
N THR A 469 18.15 2.75 7.16
CA THR A 469 17.16 3.06 6.12
C THR A 469 16.99 4.57 5.97
N SER A 470 16.80 5.05 4.73
CA SER A 470 16.27 6.38 4.42
C SER A 470 14.81 6.36 3.98
N TYR A 471 14.20 5.17 3.97
CA TYR A 471 12.76 4.94 3.82
C TYR A 471 12.18 4.58 5.19
N SER A 472 11.76 5.61 5.93
CA SER A 472 11.23 5.51 7.28
C SER A 472 9.99 6.40 7.37
N HIS A 473 8.82 5.78 7.42
CA HIS A 473 7.55 6.49 7.30
C HIS A 473 7.35 7.53 8.42
N ASP A 474 6.83 8.73 8.17
CA ASP A 474 6.65 9.37 6.85
C ASP A 474 7.73 10.44 6.59
N SER A 475 8.38 10.94 7.64
CA SER A 475 9.41 11.98 7.50
C SER A 475 10.62 11.54 6.69
N HIS A 476 10.85 10.23 6.56
CA HIS A 476 11.94 9.63 5.80
C HIS A 476 13.31 10.20 6.15
N ASN A 477 13.55 10.46 7.42
CA ASN A 477 14.88 10.79 7.91
C ASN A 477 15.82 9.58 7.86
N LEU A 478 17.14 9.80 7.99
CA LEU A 478 18.06 8.67 8.08
C LEU A 478 17.87 8.02 9.45
N VAL A 479 17.45 6.76 9.47
CA VAL A 479 17.26 5.96 10.67
C VAL A 479 18.27 4.82 10.69
N VAL A 480 18.94 4.64 11.83
CA VAL A 480 19.89 3.55 12.05
C VAL A 480 19.55 2.84 13.36
N LEU A 481 19.32 1.53 13.27
CA LEU A 481 19.09 0.64 14.41
C LEU A 481 20.34 -0.20 14.63
N GLY A 482 20.76 -0.39 15.88
CA GLY A 482 21.92 -1.24 16.16
C GLY A 482 22.36 -1.23 17.61
N ARG A 483 23.48 -1.88 17.89
CA ARG A 483 24.11 -1.90 19.23
C ARG A 483 25.57 -1.51 19.19
N ASP A 484 26.26 -1.86 18.11
CA ASP A 484 27.66 -1.54 17.91
C ASP A 484 27.81 -0.23 17.11
N PRO A 485 28.48 0.79 17.66
CA PRO A 485 28.66 2.08 16.99
C PRO A 485 29.40 2.01 15.64
N GLN A 486 30.30 1.04 15.46
CA GLN A 486 31.05 0.88 14.20
C GLN A 486 30.13 0.34 13.12
N ASP A 487 29.33 -0.69 13.41
CA ASP A 487 28.35 -1.23 12.47
C ASP A 487 27.33 -0.16 12.07
N MET A 488 26.81 0.61 13.03
CA MET A 488 25.86 1.69 12.77
C MET A 488 26.44 2.78 11.85
N ALA A 489 27.70 3.17 12.06
CA ALA A 489 28.38 4.14 11.21
C ALA A 489 28.59 3.61 9.78
N VAL A 490 29.01 2.35 9.62
CA VAL A 490 29.21 1.70 8.31
C VAL A 490 27.90 1.64 7.52
N ALA A 491 26.79 1.27 8.15
CA ALA A 491 25.49 1.21 7.48
C ALA A 491 24.98 2.61 7.07
N ALA A 492 25.15 3.62 7.94
CA ALA A 492 24.78 5.00 7.65
C ALA A 492 25.58 5.59 6.48
N ASP A 493 26.91 5.41 6.49
CA ASP A 493 27.81 5.87 5.43
C ASP A 493 27.46 5.25 4.08
N ALA A 494 27.16 3.95 4.04
CA ALA A 494 26.74 3.28 2.81
C ALA A 494 25.45 3.88 2.20
N LEU A 495 24.48 4.29 3.03
CA LEU A 495 23.28 4.96 2.54
C LEU A 495 23.57 6.36 2.01
N ILE A 496 24.36 7.14 2.73
CA ILE A 496 24.74 8.50 2.30
C ILE A 496 25.48 8.41 0.96
N ALA A 497 26.46 7.50 0.85
CA ALA A 497 27.26 7.31 -0.36
C ALA A 497 26.44 6.83 -1.58
N SER A 498 25.38 6.06 -1.36
CA SER A 498 24.50 5.55 -2.43
C SER A 498 23.32 6.45 -2.76
N GLY A 499 23.17 7.58 -2.07
CA GLY A 499 22.04 8.49 -2.25
C GLY A 499 20.72 7.99 -1.62
N GLY A 500 20.81 7.04 -0.69
CA GLY A 500 19.70 6.48 0.08
C GLY A 500 19.43 4.99 -0.18
N GLY A 501 18.48 4.44 0.55
CA GLY A 501 18.02 3.05 0.46
C GLY A 501 18.05 2.34 1.79
N MET A 502 18.44 1.06 1.77
CA MET A 502 18.52 0.21 2.96
C MET A 502 19.86 -0.54 3.00
N ALA A 503 20.44 -0.67 4.19
CA ALA A 503 21.71 -1.37 4.39
C ALA A 503 21.71 -2.17 5.69
N LEU A 504 22.36 -3.33 5.65
CA LEU A 504 22.67 -4.16 6.80
C LEU A 504 24.19 -4.21 6.96
N SER A 505 24.68 -4.01 8.18
CA SER A 505 26.09 -4.17 8.52
C SER A 505 26.27 -5.09 9.72
N GLN A 506 27.41 -5.78 9.78
CA GLN A 506 27.81 -6.64 10.89
C GLN A 506 29.33 -6.79 10.88
N ASN A 507 29.96 -6.68 12.05
CA ASN A 507 31.41 -6.82 12.22
C ASN A 507 32.23 -5.81 11.40
N GLY A 508 31.72 -4.60 11.21
CA GLY A 508 32.36 -3.52 10.48
C GLY A 508 32.24 -3.60 8.95
N GLU A 509 31.44 -4.53 8.42
CA GLU A 509 31.26 -4.74 6.98
C GLU A 509 29.77 -4.66 6.57
N ILE A 510 29.51 -4.30 5.30
CA ILE A 510 28.17 -4.34 4.72
C ILE A 510 27.82 -5.79 4.35
N LEU A 511 26.74 -6.31 4.94
CA LEU A 511 26.19 -7.62 4.60
C LEU A 511 25.27 -7.59 3.38
N ALA A 512 24.46 -6.54 3.27
CA ALA A 512 23.50 -6.36 2.19
C ALA A 512 23.17 -4.87 2.03
N GLN A 513 22.88 -4.46 0.80
CA GLN A 513 22.47 -3.09 0.49
C GLN A 513 21.49 -3.11 -0.68
N VAL A 514 20.48 -2.25 -0.60
CA VAL A 514 19.59 -1.89 -1.72
C VAL A 514 19.71 -0.38 -1.90
N ALA A 515 20.38 0.05 -2.97
CA ALA A 515 20.56 1.47 -3.27
C ALA A 515 19.29 2.07 -3.88
N MET A 516 18.88 3.22 -3.36
CA MET A 516 17.67 3.95 -3.76
C MET A 516 17.98 5.44 -3.96
N PRO A 517 18.78 5.81 -4.98
CA PRO A 517 19.30 7.17 -5.14
C PRO A 517 18.26 8.23 -5.51
N ILE A 518 17.06 7.83 -5.92
CA ILE A 518 15.99 8.75 -6.32
C ILE A 518 15.16 9.08 -5.09
N ALA A 519 15.21 10.34 -4.67
CA ALA A 519 14.62 10.85 -3.43
C ALA A 519 15.05 10.07 -2.16
N GLY A 520 16.06 9.21 -2.23
CA GLY A 520 16.47 8.31 -1.15
C GLY A 520 15.49 7.16 -0.89
N MET A 521 14.63 6.81 -1.87
CA MET A 521 13.56 5.82 -1.72
C MET A 521 13.24 4.99 -2.97
N LEU A 522 13.55 5.46 -4.19
CA LEU A 522 13.37 4.67 -5.42
C LEU A 522 14.71 4.26 -6.03
N SER A 523 14.74 3.06 -6.60
CA SER A 523 15.91 2.47 -7.26
C SER A 523 15.86 2.64 -8.78
N ASP A 524 17.02 2.76 -9.41
CA ASP A 524 17.16 2.75 -10.88
C ASP A 524 17.15 1.33 -11.47
N LEU A 525 17.24 0.30 -10.62
CA LEU A 525 17.43 -1.08 -11.04
C LEU A 525 16.21 -1.63 -11.80
N PRO A 526 16.43 -2.57 -12.74
CA PRO A 526 15.34 -3.36 -13.31
C PRO A 526 14.54 -4.08 -12.21
N PRO A 527 13.20 -4.25 -12.37
CA PRO A 527 12.34 -4.87 -11.37
C PRO A 527 12.84 -6.18 -10.78
N ALA A 528 13.31 -7.10 -11.63
CA ALA A 528 13.78 -8.41 -11.19
C ALA A 528 15.06 -8.34 -10.34
N GLU A 529 15.96 -7.41 -10.67
CA GLU A 529 17.19 -7.20 -9.90
C GLU A 529 16.89 -6.56 -8.55
N LEU A 530 16.03 -5.53 -8.52
CA LEU A 530 15.60 -4.89 -7.27
C LEU A 530 14.89 -5.88 -6.34
N ALA A 531 13.94 -6.65 -6.87
CA ALA A 531 13.24 -7.69 -6.13
C ALA A 531 14.22 -8.71 -5.52
N GLN A 532 15.22 -9.15 -6.29
CA GLN A 532 16.22 -10.09 -5.81
C GLN A 532 17.12 -9.50 -4.73
N GLN A 533 17.55 -8.24 -4.87
CA GLN A 533 18.33 -7.54 -3.84
C GLN A 533 17.52 -7.32 -2.56
N PHE A 534 16.26 -6.92 -2.68
CA PHE A 534 15.37 -6.69 -1.53
C PHE A 534 15.07 -7.98 -0.78
N LYS A 535 14.79 -9.07 -1.51
CA LYS A 535 14.65 -10.41 -0.93
C LYS A 535 15.93 -10.84 -0.20
N ASN A 536 17.10 -10.63 -0.80
CA ASN A 536 18.38 -10.97 -0.17
C ASN A 536 18.61 -10.16 1.12
N LEU A 537 18.31 -8.85 1.10
CA LEU A 537 18.37 -7.99 2.28
C LEU A 537 17.45 -8.53 3.39
N ARG A 538 16.22 -8.94 3.06
CA ARG A 538 15.27 -9.55 4.02
C ARG A 538 15.76 -10.87 4.58
N ASP A 539 16.28 -11.74 3.73
CA ASP A 539 16.74 -13.05 4.15
C ASP A 539 17.98 -12.90 5.08
N LEU A 540 18.87 -11.95 4.79
CA LEU A 540 20.06 -11.65 5.60
C LEU A 540 19.75 -10.85 6.87
N SER A 541 18.62 -10.15 6.96
CA SER A 541 18.25 -9.41 8.18
C SER A 541 18.07 -10.32 9.39
N ALA A 542 17.76 -11.60 9.17
CA ALA A 542 17.70 -12.62 10.23
C ALA A 542 19.06 -12.93 10.88
N ARG A 543 20.18 -12.53 10.25
CA ARG A 543 21.52 -12.58 10.86
C ARG A 543 21.81 -11.38 11.76
N ILE A 544 21.06 -10.29 11.56
CA ILE A 544 21.19 -9.05 12.31
C ILE A 544 20.30 -9.07 13.55
N ALA A 545 19.06 -9.54 13.43
CA ALA A 545 18.11 -9.54 14.55
C ALA A 545 17.37 -10.88 14.68
N ASP A 546 17.13 -11.28 15.93
CA ASP A 546 16.18 -12.36 16.24
C ASP A 546 14.76 -11.81 16.13
N TRP A 547 14.19 -11.87 14.93
CA TRP A 547 12.84 -11.35 14.69
C TRP A 547 11.80 -12.10 15.52
N GLU A 548 11.29 -11.45 16.56
CA GLU A 548 10.09 -11.89 17.25
C GLU A 548 8.87 -11.55 16.38
N THR A 549 8.04 -12.55 16.08
CA THR A 549 6.77 -12.28 15.41
C THR A 549 5.92 -11.39 16.32
N ALA A 550 5.49 -10.23 15.82
CA ALA A 550 4.67 -9.24 16.53
C ALA A 550 3.22 -9.72 16.87
N LEU A 551 3.04 -11.03 17.08
CA LEU A 551 1.79 -11.66 17.48
C LEU A 551 1.89 -12.35 18.86
N PRO A 552 2.12 -11.61 19.96
CA PRO A 552 1.60 -12.01 21.25
C PRO A 552 0.44 -11.07 21.61
N GLY A 553 -0.81 -11.46 21.30
CA GLY A 553 -1.97 -10.63 21.68
C GLY A 553 -3.37 -11.17 21.39
N LEU A 554 -3.56 -12.04 20.39
CA LEU A 554 -4.86 -12.67 20.12
C LEU A 554 -4.81 -14.19 20.35
N GLN A 555 -4.37 -14.61 21.53
CA GLN A 555 -4.78 -15.90 22.08
C GLN A 555 -5.75 -15.64 23.23
N SER A 556 -7.04 -15.69 22.90
CA SER A 556 -8.18 -15.91 23.78
C SER A 556 -8.06 -15.36 25.22
N HIS A 557 -8.70 -14.22 25.48
CA HIS A 557 -9.40 -14.05 26.75
C HIS A 557 -10.57 -15.04 26.82
N ARG A 558 -10.26 -16.32 27.04
CA ARG A 558 -11.18 -17.29 27.64
C ARG A 558 -10.64 -17.59 29.02
N GLY A 559 -11.03 -16.77 29.98
CA GLY A 559 -10.67 -17.00 31.37
C GLY A 559 -11.45 -16.12 32.33
N HIS A 560 -12.33 -16.77 33.08
CA HIS A 560 -12.74 -16.41 34.45
C HIS A 560 -13.97 -15.51 34.62
N LEU A 561 -15.14 -16.11 34.39
CA LEU A 561 -16.33 -15.82 35.19
C LEU A 561 -16.96 -17.15 35.62
N SER A 562 -16.57 -17.66 36.80
CA SER A 562 -17.47 -18.46 37.64
C SER A 562 -16.84 -18.67 39.02
N GLY A 563 -17.31 -17.91 39.99
CA GLY A 563 -16.90 -18.02 41.37
C GLY A 563 -17.88 -17.35 42.31
N LEU A 564 -19.15 -17.76 42.29
CA LEU A 564 -20.06 -17.53 43.42
C LEU A 564 -21.19 -18.57 43.46
N GLN A 565 -21.28 -19.17 44.64
CA GLN A 565 -22.15 -20.23 45.13
C GLN A 565 -23.64 -20.12 44.75
N ARG A 566 -24.28 -21.26 44.48
CA ARG A 566 -25.48 -21.75 45.19
C ARG A 566 -25.82 -23.20 44.79
N ARG A 567 -26.61 -23.83 45.65
CA ARG A 567 -26.69 -25.27 45.96
C ARG A 567 -27.75 -26.04 45.14
N ALA A 568 -27.61 -27.36 45.22
CA ALA A 568 -28.63 -28.43 45.20
C ALA A 568 -28.92 -29.16 43.86
N ALA A 569 -28.96 -30.49 43.99
CA ALA A 569 -29.01 -31.58 42.99
C ALA A 569 -30.47 -31.96 42.59
N PRO A 570 -30.75 -33.17 42.05
CA PRO A 570 -30.31 -33.83 40.79
C PRO A 570 -31.52 -34.26 39.91
N ASP A 571 -31.29 -34.74 38.67
CA ASP A 571 -31.74 -36.05 38.13
C ASP A 571 -31.87 -36.12 36.57
N ARG A 572 -31.06 -37.03 35.99
CA ARG A 572 -31.43 -38.10 35.01
C ARG A 572 -31.80 -37.81 33.53
N PRO A 573 -31.69 -38.82 32.62
CA PRO A 573 -30.75 -38.75 31.48
C PRO A 573 -31.35 -39.09 30.09
N ARG A 574 -30.52 -39.09 29.04
CA ARG A 574 -30.46 -39.99 27.83
C ARG A 574 -29.89 -39.24 26.59
N PRO A 575 -29.49 -39.92 25.50
CA PRO A 575 -28.48 -40.97 25.40
C PRO A 575 -27.45 -40.73 24.26
N ASP A 576 -26.30 -41.37 24.42
CA ASP A 576 -25.40 -41.98 23.44
C ASP A 576 -25.69 -41.83 21.93
N ARG A 577 -24.72 -41.28 21.17
CA ARG A 577 -24.37 -41.75 19.82
C ARG A 577 -22.97 -41.28 19.37
N ARG A 578 -22.05 -42.24 19.47
CA ARG A 578 -21.06 -42.69 18.47
C ARG A 578 -20.09 -41.67 17.85
N HIS A 579 -18.82 -41.89 18.23
CA HIS A 579 -17.61 -41.59 17.49
C HIS A 579 -17.67 -41.95 16.00
N HIS A 580 -17.27 -41.00 15.16
CA HIS A 580 -16.41 -41.27 14.01
C HIS A 580 -15.21 -40.33 14.06
N ALA A 581 -14.06 -40.89 14.42
CA ALA A 581 -12.77 -40.28 14.19
C ALA A 581 -12.39 -40.52 12.72
N ALA A 582 -12.02 -39.44 12.02
CA ALA A 582 -11.26 -39.51 10.78
C ALA A 582 -10.10 -38.52 10.91
N ASP A 583 -8.90 -39.05 10.70
CA ASP A 583 -7.60 -38.40 10.77
C ASP A 583 -7.52 -37.10 9.93
N CYS A 584 -7.27 -35.97 10.59
CA CYS A 584 -6.68 -34.78 9.97
C CYS A 584 -5.21 -34.72 10.37
N ARG A 585 -4.32 -35.32 9.57
CA ARG A 585 -2.89 -35.03 9.58
C ARG A 585 -2.46 -34.55 8.20
N SER A 586 -2.69 -33.28 7.90
CA SER A 586 -1.99 -32.52 6.84
C SER A 586 -2.46 -31.05 6.82
N ALA A 587 -2.06 -30.25 7.82
CA ALA A 587 -2.28 -28.80 7.78
C ALA A 587 -1.21 -27.94 8.49
N ASP A 588 -0.18 -28.52 9.12
CA ASP A 588 0.78 -27.77 9.95
C ASP A 588 2.07 -27.33 9.23
N ARG A 589 2.01 -26.86 7.98
CA ARG A 589 3.22 -26.37 7.27
C ARG A 589 3.13 -25.00 6.60
N LEU A 590 2.15 -24.15 6.92
CA LEU A 590 1.98 -22.86 6.22
C LEU A 590 2.04 -21.60 7.09
N LEU A 591 2.47 -21.67 8.35
CA LEU A 591 2.56 -20.47 9.21
C LEU A 591 4.01 -20.12 9.55
N GLY A 592 4.69 -19.56 8.56
CA GLY A 592 5.77 -18.62 8.75
C GLY A 592 5.56 -17.52 7.73
N ASN A 593 5.19 -16.30 8.14
CA ASN A 593 5.01 -15.18 7.21
C ASN A 593 6.32 -14.39 7.13
N PRO A 594 7.18 -14.60 6.10
CA PRO A 594 8.45 -13.90 5.96
C PRO A 594 8.31 -12.40 5.71
N GLY A 595 7.11 -11.90 5.35
CA GLY A 595 6.86 -10.50 5.03
C GLY A 595 6.98 -9.52 6.21
N LEU A 596 6.86 -9.98 7.46
CA LEU A 596 6.92 -9.08 8.63
C LEU A 596 8.32 -8.56 8.97
N LYS A 597 9.39 -9.20 8.51
CA LYS A 597 10.75 -8.96 9.04
C LYS A 597 11.38 -7.62 8.66
N ILE A 598 11.00 -7.03 7.51
CA ILE A 598 11.43 -5.67 7.11
C ILE A 598 10.30 -4.66 7.32
N ASN A 599 9.03 -5.07 7.20
CA ASN A 599 7.89 -4.18 7.41
C ASN A 599 7.88 -3.57 8.82
N ILE A 600 8.47 -4.22 9.83
CA ILE A 600 8.62 -3.65 11.17
C ILE A 600 9.55 -2.42 11.19
N ILE A 601 10.56 -2.36 10.30
CA ILE A 601 11.47 -1.21 10.18
C ILE A 601 10.85 -0.11 9.32
N MET A 602 10.04 -0.49 8.32
CA MET A 602 9.31 0.48 7.48
C MET A 602 8.13 1.09 8.24
N MET A 603 7.41 0.33 9.07
CA MET A 603 6.17 0.74 9.73
C MET A 603 6.35 1.01 11.24
N ILE A 604 7.30 1.87 11.62
CA ILE A 604 7.32 2.40 13.00
C ILE A 604 6.19 3.43 13.12
N ASP A 605 4.96 2.93 13.25
CA ASP A 605 3.78 3.75 13.46
C ASP A 605 3.75 4.28 14.90
N THR A 606 3.97 5.58 15.05
CA THR A 606 3.85 6.26 16.33
C THR A 606 2.40 6.61 16.60
N ARG A 607 1.70 5.79 17.40
CA ARG A 607 0.47 6.27 18.05
C ARG A 607 0.81 7.51 18.89
N PRO A 608 0.03 8.61 18.82
CA PRO A 608 0.16 9.65 19.83
C PRO A 608 -0.12 9.03 21.22
N PRO A 609 0.69 9.34 22.24
CA PRO A 609 0.45 8.82 23.58
C PRO A 609 -0.93 9.30 24.05
N ARG A 610 -1.74 8.37 24.57
CA ARG A 610 -2.85 8.77 25.43
C ARG A 610 -2.22 9.47 26.63
N CYS A 611 -2.35 10.79 26.73
CA CYS A 611 -2.15 11.47 28.01
C CYS A 611 -3.12 10.82 28.99
N GLY A 612 -2.56 10.24 30.06
CA GLY A 612 -3.29 9.46 31.05
C GLY A 612 -4.30 10.26 31.85
#